data_AF-A0A142WWI4-F1
#
_entry.id   AF-A0A142WWI4-F1
#
_cell.length_a   1.000
_cell.length_b   1.000
_cell.length_c   1.000
_cell.angle_alpha   90.00
_cell.angle_beta   90.00
_cell.angle_gamma   90.00
#
_symmetry.space_group_name_H-M   'P 1'
#
loop_
_entity.id
_entity.type
_entity.pdbx_description
1 polymer ?
#
loop_
_entity_poly.entity_id
_entity_poly.type
_entity_poly.pdbx_seq_one_letter_code
_entity_poly.pdbx_strand_id
1 'polypeptide(L)'
;MEIVLDCACGGKLAVHEGQAGLRLPCPQCREEVRVPSLGDLRKRNGVVPTTNPVFEIAARLRSGELPLRECAGCAAPAQWEVPLVAECERASVESNEVHWIWLLFAPRLFFWMPGWGVRATTREYGRDTVVKTPITLCDSCCHQRPSEPGEWGATLSRACFTGGLFACLFWLPAGAGLIGVAFLLATWQHRRMRAFRRRLSKWFGTVPAYTELRKEYPRLVLHLGADPRPLAQSVLSPSLRLG
;
A
#
# COMPACT_ATOMS: atom_id res chain seq x y z
N MET A 1 18.11 15.67 22.16
CA MET A 1 18.32 16.96 21.46
C MET A 1 17.66 18.05 22.29
N GLU A 2 18.34 19.16 22.52
CA GLU A 2 17.82 20.32 23.27
C GLU A 2 17.52 21.45 22.29
N ILE A 3 16.41 22.14 22.51
CA ILE A 3 15.92 23.24 21.66
C ILE A 3 15.74 24.44 22.57
N VAL A 4 16.20 25.62 22.15
CA VAL A 4 16.12 26.83 22.97
C VAL A 4 14.91 27.66 22.55
N LEU A 5 14.07 28.02 23.51
CA LEU A 5 12.93 28.93 23.33
C LEU A 5 13.19 30.24 24.05
N ASP A 6 12.83 31.36 23.41
CA ASP A 6 12.89 32.68 24.03
C ASP A 6 11.62 32.96 24.84
N CYS A 7 11.79 33.38 26.09
CA CYS A 7 10.73 33.84 26.98
C CYS A 7 10.47 35.34 26.78
N ALA A 8 9.26 35.82 27.12
CA ALA A 8 8.91 37.25 27.03
C ALA A 8 9.84 38.18 27.83
N CYS A 9 10.46 37.67 28.89
CA CYS A 9 11.46 38.38 29.70
C CYS A 9 12.87 38.43 29.07
N GLY A 10 13.07 37.86 27.87
CA GLY A 10 14.37 37.71 27.21
C GLY A 10 15.19 36.49 27.66
N GLY A 11 14.67 35.69 28.59
CA GLY A 11 15.32 34.47 29.07
C GLY A 11 15.27 33.34 28.05
N LYS A 12 16.32 32.50 28.03
CA LYS A 12 16.40 31.31 27.18
C LYS A 12 16.01 30.07 27.97
N LEU A 13 15.03 29.33 27.49
CA LEU A 13 14.56 28.08 28.07
C LEU A 13 14.98 26.91 27.18
N ALA A 14 15.86 26.04 27.67
CA ALA A 14 16.18 24.79 27.01
C ALA A 14 15.07 23.77 27.24
N VAL A 15 14.51 23.22 26.16
CA VAL A 15 13.44 22.22 26.19
C VAL A 15 13.84 20.96 25.43
N HIS A 16 13.36 19.81 25.93
CA HIS A 16 13.49 18.52 25.27
C HIS A 16 12.26 18.18 24.42
N GLU A 17 12.43 17.31 23.40
CA GLU A 17 11.32 16.83 22.56
C GLU A 17 10.16 16.21 23.37
N GLY A 18 10.47 15.51 24.46
CA GLY A 18 9.47 14.92 25.36
C GLY A 18 8.62 15.94 26.13
N GLN A 19 8.99 17.22 26.10
CA GLN A 19 8.25 18.31 26.75
C GLN A 19 7.37 19.10 25.77
N ALA A 20 7.28 18.67 24.51
CA ALA A 20 6.46 19.33 23.51
C ALA A 20 4.99 19.43 23.93
N GLY A 21 4.38 20.60 23.77
CA GLY A 21 3.00 20.88 24.17
C GLY A 21 2.77 21.11 25.67
N LEU A 22 3.79 20.93 26.52
CA LEU A 22 3.70 21.24 27.95
C LEU A 22 3.82 22.75 28.21
N ARG A 23 3.54 23.16 29.44
CA ARG A 23 3.88 24.48 29.97
C ARG A 23 5.00 24.32 30.98
N LEU A 24 6.07 25.09 30.82
CA LEU A 24 7.24 25.02 31.69
C LEU A 24 7.50 26.40 32.30
N PRO A 25 7.80 26.50 33.60
CA PRO A 25 8.13 27.77 34.23
C PRO A 25 9.51 28.25 33.74
N CYS A 26 9.62 29.54 33.37
CA CYS A 26 10.88 30.15 32.98
C CYS A 26 11.83 30.25 34.19
N PRO A 27 13.10 29.84 34.09
CA PRO A 27 14.04 29.87 35.22
C PRO A 27 14.34 31.29 35.74
N GLN A 28 14.15 32.32 34.92
CA GLN A 28 14.45 33.71 35.29
C GLN A 28 13.23 34.45 35.88
N CYS A 29 12.08 34.45 35.17
CA CYS A 29 10.90 35.21 35.58
C CYS A 29 9.79 34.36 36.23
N ARG A 30 9.93 33.03 36.25
CA ARG A 30 8.94 32.04 36.73
C ARG A 30 7.59 32.03 36.00
N GLU A 31 7.43 32.81 34.94
CA GLU A 31 6.24 32.79 34.11
C GLU A 31 6.14 31.47 33.31
N GLU A 32 4.92 30.96 33.11
CA GLU A 32 4.70 29.73 32.34
C GLU A 32 4.87 29.99 30.84
N VAL A 33 5.91 29.39 30.25
CA VAL A 33 6.11 29.39 28.80
C VAL A 33 5.44 28.16 28.21
N ARG A 34 4.51 28.37 27.26
CA ARG A 34 3.90 27.27 26.51
C ARG A 34 4.91 26.75 25.49
N VAL A 35 5.37 25.52 25.69
CA VAL A 35 6.23 24.82 24.74
C VAL A 35 5.40 24.52 23.47
N PRO A 36 5.86 24.91 22.26
CA PRO A 36 5.19 24.59 21.01
C PRO A 36 5.02 23.08 20.79
N SER A 37 4.23 22.70 19.79
CA SER A 37 4.11 21.29 19.40
C SER A 37 5.47 20.74 18.93
N LEU A 38 5.64 19.41 18.96
CA LEU A 38 6.89 18.77 18.55
C LEU A 38 7.25 19.13 17.10
N GLY A 39 6.25 19.29 16.23
CA GLY A 39 6.44 19.72 14.85
C GLY A 39 7.00 21.14 14.73
N ASP A 40 6.50 22.08 15.55
CA ASP A 40 6.98 23.47 15.55
C ASP A 40 8.39 23.59 16.12
N LEU A 41 8.69 22.80 17.16
CA LEU A 41 10.04 22.70 17.72
C LEU A 41 11.05 22.20 16.68
N ARG A 42 10.71 21.14 15.94
CA ARG A 42 11.57 20.62 14.85
C ARG A 42 11.76 21.64 13.74
N LYS A 43 10.67 22.30 13.29
CA LYS A 43 10.73 23.39 12.30
C LYS A 43 11.67 24.52 12.72
N ARG A 44 11.60 24.97 13.98
CA ARG A 44 12.47 26.04 14.50
C ARG A 44 13.95 25.65 14.51
N ASN A 45 14.25 24.37 14.68
CA ASN A 45 15.61 23.84 14.63
C ASN A 45 16.12 23.54 13.21
N GLY A 46 15.39 23.98 12.17
CA GLY A 46 15.73 23.66 10.78
C GLY A 46 15.56 22.18 10.42
N VAL A 47 15.06 21.36 11.36
CA VAL A 47 14.66 19.99 11.07
C VAL A 47 13.31 20.07 10.39
N VAL A 48 13.32 20.07 9.05
CA VAL A 48 12.11 19.92 8.25
C VAL A 48 11.41 18.68 8.81
N PRO A 49 10.22 18.82 9.43
CA PRO A 49 9.54 17.66 9.95
C PRO A 49 9.35 16.70 8.78
N THR A 50 9.95 15.51 8.88
CA THR A 50 9.65 14.38 8.01
C THR A 50 8.18 14.08 8.25
N THR A 51 7.33 14.85 7.57
CA THR A 51 5.89 14.75 7.71
C THR A 51 5.60 13.39 7.14
N ASN A 52 5.11 12.49 7.99
CA ASN A 52 4.82 11.13 7.55
C ASN A 52 3.88 11.25 6.33
N PRO A 53 4.31 10.77 5.14
CA PRO A 53 3.60 11.00 3.89
C PRO A 53 2.17 10.45 3.94
N VAL A 54 1.90 9.48 4.82
CA VAL A 54 0.57 8.95 5.07
C VAL A 54 -0.38 10.04 5.61
N PHE A 55 0.08 10.84 6.58
CA PHE A 55 -0.74 11.92 7.14
C PHE A 55 -0.94 13.06 6.14
N GLU A 56 0.08 13.35 5.33
CA GLU A 56 -0.04 14.37 4.28
C GLU A 56 -1.06 13.97 3.23
N ILE A 57 -0.98 12.73 2.71
CA ILE A 57 -1.96 12.20 1.76
C ILE A 57 -3.37 12.22 2.36
N ALA A 58 -3.53 11.77 3.61
CA ALA A 58 -4.82 11.78 4.30
C ALA A 58 -5.36 13.21 4.52
N ALA A 59 -4.49 14.21 4.74
CA ALA A 59 -4.89 15.61 4.83
C ALA A 59 -5.37 16.14 3.47
N ARG A 60 -4.63 15.87 2.38
CA ARG A 60 -4.97 16.30 1.02
C ARG A 60 -6.25 15.64 0.48
N LEU A 61 -6.49 14.38 0.84
CA LEU A 61 -7.76 13.70 0.53
C LEU A 61 -8.94 14.34 1.26
N ARG A 62 -8.74 14.75 2.53
CA ARG A 62 -9.78 15.44 3.31
C ARG A 62 -10.03 16.87 2.82
N SER A 63 -9.01 17.57 2.31
CA SER A 63 -9.18 18.91 1.72
C SER A 63 -9.77 18.86 0.30
N GLY A 64 -9.85 17.69 -0.33
CA GLY A 64 -10.31 17.53 -1.70
C GLY A 64 -9.28 17.96 -2.76
N GLU A 65 -8.03 18.18 -2.37
CA GLU A 65 -6.91 18.42 -3.30
C GLU A 65 -6.55 17.16 -4.10
N LEU A 66 -6.80 15.99 -3.50
CA LEU A 66 -6.66 14.69 -4.15
C LEU A 66 -8.03 14.02 -4.29
N PRO A 67 -8.25 13.26 -5.37
CA PRO A 67 -7.32 12.99 -6.48
C PRO A 67 -7.20 14.16 -7.49
N LEU A 68 -6.20 14.11 -8.37
CA LEU A 68 -6.00 15.13 -9.41
C LEU A 68 -7.14 15.13 -10.44
N ARG A 69 -7.38 16.25 -11.13
CA ARG A 69 -8.41 16.35 -12.18
C ARG A 69 -7.99 15.76 -13.53
N GLU A 70 -6.70 15.51 -13.70
CA GLU A 70 -6.10 14.96 -14.90
C GLU A 70 -5.88 13.45 -14.76
N CYS A 71 -5.95 12.74 -15.88
CA CYS A 71 -5.75 11.31 -15.95
C CYS A 71 -4.29 10.97 -15.60
N ALA A 72 -4.10 10.15 -14.56
CA ALA A 72 -2.79 9.66 -14.15
C ALA A 72 -2.05 8.82 -15.23
N GLY A 73 -2.76 8.40 -16.29
CA GLY A 73 -2.20 7.63 -17.40
C GLY A 73 -1.76 8.44 -18.61
N CYS A 74 -2.48 9.51 -18.96
CA CYS A 74 -2.27 10.25 -20.20
C CYS A 74 -2.44 11.78 -20.07
N ALA A 75 -2.65 12.30 -18.86
CA ALA A 75 -2.92 13.71 -18.56
C ALA A 75 -4.19 14.33 -19.19
N ALA A 76 -4.98 13.57 -19.95
CA ALA A 76 -6.29 14.02 -20.42
C ALA A 76 -7.27 14.28 -19.26
N PRO A 77 -8.36 15.05 -19.44
CA PRO A 77 -9.36 15.24 -18.39
C PRO A 77 -9.88 13.90 -17.84
N ALA A 78 -9.83 13.72 -16.52
CA ALA A 78 -10.27 12.49 -15.89
C ALA A 78 -11.80 12.46 -15.74
N GLN A 79 -12.36 11.27 -15.86
CA GLN A 79 -13.81 11.01 -15.76
C GLN A 79 -14.13 9.98 -14.67
N TRP A 80 -13.14 9.18 -14.29
CA TRP A 80 -13.27 8.07 -13.36
C TRP A 80 -12.31 8.25 -12.18
N GLU A 81 -12.80 8.05 -10.97
CA GLU A 81 -11.99 7.83 -9.77
C GLU A 81 -11.81 6.32 -9.58
N VAL A 82 -10.58 5.85 -9.63
CA VAL A 82 -10.23 4.47 -9.35
C VAL A 82 -9.65 4.40 -7.93
N PRO A 83 -10.34 3.75 -6.99
CA PRO A 83 -9.81 3.59 -5.65
C PRO A 83 -8.57 2.69 -5.72
N LEU A 84 -7.46 3.19 -5.18
CA LEU A 84 -6.23 2.43 -5.03
C LEU A 84 -5.94 2.28 -3.53
N VAL A 85 -5.38 1.13 -3.17
CA VAL A 85 -4.94 0.84 -1.82
C VAL A 85 -3.44 0.56 -1.86
N ALA A 86 -2.70 1.37 -1.13
CA ALA A 86 -1.26 1.27 -0.96
C ALA A 86 -0.96 0.55 0.36
N GLU A 87 -0.43 -0.66 0.29
CA GLU A 87 0.12 -1.38 1.45
C GLU A 87 1.60 -1.00 1.60
N CYS A 88 1.90 -0.12 2.57
CA CYS A 88 3.23 0.47 2.75
C CYS A 88 4.20 -0.45 3.53
N GLU A 89 3.68 -1.11 4.55
CA GLU A 89 4.39 -2.12 5.35
C GLU A 89 3.46 -3.31 5.46
N ARG A 90 3.87 -4.44 4.89
CA ARG A 90 3.20 -5.71 5.11
C ARG A 90 3.90 -6.36 6.27
N ALA A 91 3.17 -6.72 7.33
CA ALA A 91 3.73 -7.57 8.36
C ALA A 91 4.29 -8.83 7.66
N SER A 92 5.61 -8.98 7.66
CA SER A 92 6.23 -10.18 7.10
C SER A 92 5.96 -11.28 8.11
N VAL A 93 4.87 -12.01 7.88
CA VAL A 93 4.69 -13.29 8.52
C VAL A 93 5.73 -14.19 7.90
N GLU A 94 6.88 -14.33 8.56
CA GLU A 94 7.83 -15.39 8.26
C GLU A 94 7.18 -16.69 8.71
N SER A 95 6.23 -17.18 7.91
CA SER A 95 5.75 -18.54 8.06
C SER A 95 6.94 -19.41 7.68
N ASN A 96 7.50 -20.11 8.66
CA ASN A 96 8.39 -21.21 8.43
C ASN A 96 7.54 -22.31 7.74
N GLU A 97 7.27 -22.12 6.45
CA GLU A 97 6.57 -23.08 5.60
C GLU A 97 7.47 -24.30 5.53
N VAL A 98 7.23 -25.22 6.46
CA VAL A 98 7.70 -26.59 6.35
C VAL A 98 7.24 -27.05 4.97
N HIS A 99 8.21 -27.27 4.08
CA HIS A 99 8.00 -27.74 2.72
C HIS A 99 7.28 -29.08 2.77
N TRP A 100 5.95 -29.04 2.82
CA TRP A 100 5.05 -30.18 2.72
C TRP A 100 5.29 -30.97 1.43
N ILE A 101 5.95 -30.35 0.44
CA ILE A 101 6.46 -31.03 -0.75
C ILE A 101 7.39 -32.20 -0.38
N TRP A 102 8.19 -32.11 0.70
CA TRP A 102 8.98 -33.25 1.18
C TRP A 102 8.12 -34.39 1.73
N LEU A 103 6.90 -34.13 2.20
CA LEU A 103 5.95 -35.18 2.62
C LEU A 103 5.51 -36.06 1.44
N LEU A 104 5.45 -35.50 0.22
CA LEU A 104 5.14 -36.27 -0.98
C LEU A 104 6.28 -37.21 -1.40
N PHE A 105 7.53 -36.86 -1.09
CA PHE A 105 8.71 -37.64 -1.49
C PHE A 105 9.22 -38.62 -0.41
N ALA A 106 8.76 -38.51 0.84
CA ALA A 106 9.24 -39.36 1.94
C ALA A 106 8.13 -39.85 2.91
N PRO A 107 7.02 -40.45 2.42
CA PRO A 107 5.93 -40.92 3.28
C PRO A 107 6.40 -41.96 4.32
N ARG A 108 7.47 -42.71 4.02
CA ARG A 108 8.00 -43.78 4.88
C ARG A 108 8.81 -43.27 6.07
N LEU A 109 9.38 -42.06 5.99
CA LEU A 109 10.15 -41.42 7.08
C LEU A 109 9.24 -40.67 8.06
N PHE A 110 8.09 -40.16 7.60
CA PHE A 110 7.21 -39.32 8.39
C PHE A 110 6.37 -40.10 9.42
N PHE A 111 6.01 -41.35 9.11
CA PHE A 111 5.19 -42.19 9.99
C PHE A 111 5.91 -42.61 11.29
N TRP A 112 7.23 -42.46 11.37
CA TRP A 112 8.05 -42.88 12.51
C TRP A 112 8.53 -41.74 13.43
N MET A 113 8.11 -40.49 13.20
CA MET A 113 8.49 -39.36 14.07
C MET A 113 7.32 -38.91 14.98
N PRO A 114 7.13 -39.53 16.15
CA PRO A 114 6.20 -39.03 17.16
C PRO A 114 6.80 -37.77 17.81
N GLY A 115 6.17 -36.60 17.59
CA GLY A 115 6.52 -35.38 18.34
C GLY A 115 6.71 -34.09 17.52
N TRP A 116 6.55 -34.12 16.20
CA TRP A 116 6.62 -32.90 15.37
C TRP A 116 5.32 -32.08 15.39
N GLY A 117 4.92 -31.66 16.59
CA GLY A 117 3.99 -30.54 16.75
C GLY A 117 4.72 -29.24 16.46
N VAL A 118 4.84 -28.87 15.17
CA VAL A 118 5.41 -27.58 14.76
C VAL A 118 4.44 -26.49 15.23
N ARG A 119 4.69 -25.93 16.41
CA ARG A 119 4.05 -24.68 16.82
C ARG A 119 4.63 -23.59 15.93
N ALA A 120 3.92 -23.27 14.85
CA ALA A 120 4.18 -22.08 14.06
C ALA A 120 3.95 -20.86 14.96
N THR A 121 5.01 -20.33 15.57
CA THR A 121 4.94 -19.05 16.26
C THR A 121 4.96 -17.96 15.21
N THR A 122 3.79 -17.47 14.84
CA THR A 122 3.64 -16.29 13.98
C THR A 122 4.17 -15.08 14.73
N ARG A 123 5.34 -14.57 14.37
CA ARG A 123 5.78 -13.25 14.85
C ARG A 123 5.36 -12.21 13.83
N GLU A 124 4.41 -11.37 14.21
CA GLU A 124 3.98 -10.23 13.41
C GLU A 124 4.93 -9.05 13.67
N TYR A 125 5.78 -8.74 12.69
CA TYR A 125 6.61 -7.54 12.69
C TYR A 125 6.09 -6.58 11.60
N GLY A 126 5.40 -5.50 12.00
CA GLY A 126 4.92 -4.45 11.09
C GLY A 126 3.63 -3.78 11.60
N ARG A 127 3.33 -2.55 11.14
CA ARG A 127 2.11 -1.81 11.53
C ARG A 127 0.95 -1.93 10.53
N ASP A 128 1.03 -2.86 9.56
CA ASP A 128 0.04 -3.03 8.48
C ASP A 128 -0.53 -1.70 7.99
N THR A 129 0.39 -0.81 7.57
CA THR A 129 0.00 0.54 7.19
C THR A 129 -0.61 0.51 5.80
N VAL A 130 -1.95 0.62 5.77
CA VAL A 130 -2.75 0.65 4.55
C VAL A 130 -3.24 2.07 4.28
N VAL A 131 -2.91 2.61 3.12
CA VAL A 131 -3.23 4.00 2.73
C VAL A 131 -4.14 4.00 1.51
N LYS A 132 -5.29 4.66 1.62
CA LYS A 132 -6.16 4.92 0.47
C LYS A 132 -5.52 5.99 -0.41
N THR A 133 -5.34 5.70 -1.68
CA THR A 133 -4.60 6.55 -2.62
C THR A 133 -5.32 6.62 -3.97
N PRO A 134 -6.59 7.09 -4.01
CA PRO A 134 -7.36 7.11 -5.24
C PRO A 134 -6.59 7.83 -6.35
N ILE A 135 -6.68 7.28 -7.56
CA ILE A 135 -6.15 7.88 -8.78
C ILE A 135 -7.31 8.16 -9.73
N THR A 136 -7.13 9.12 -10.61
CA THR A 136 -8.14 9.50 -11.59
C THR A 136 -7.69 9.10 -12.98
N LEU A 137 -8.62 8.56 -13.76
CA LEU A 137 -8.37 8.07 -15.12
C LEU A 137 -9.43 8.63 -16.08
N CYS A 138 -9.04 8.81 -17.34
CA CYS A 138 -9.99 8.99 -18.44
C CYS A 138 -10.61 7.64 -18.84
N ASP A 139 -11.67 7.68 -19.62
CA ASP A 139 -12.41 6.49 -20.06
C ASP A 139 -11.53 5.43 -20.75
N SER A 140 -10.67 5.87 -21.68
CA SER A 140 -9.78 4.97 -22.40
C SER A 140 -8.73 4.29 -21.51
N CYS A 141 -8.16 5.01 -20.54
CA CYS A 141 -7.24 4.43 -19.55
C CYS A 141 -7.97 3.52 -18.55
N CYS A 142 -9.22 3.85 -18.20
CA CYS A 142 -10.06 3.05 -17.32
C CYS A 142 -10.41 1.70 -17.97
N HIS A 143 -10.81 1.70 -19.25
CA HIS A 143 -11.12 0.48 -20.01
C HIS A 143 -9.89 -0.42 -20.26
N GLN A 144 -8.67 0.12 -20.21
CA GLN A 144 -7.45 -0.68 -20.27
C GLN A 144 -7.14 -1.45 -18.98
N ARG A 145 -7.88 -1.17 -17.89
CA ARG A 145 -7.80 -1.96 -16.65
C ARG A 145 -8.14 -3.40 -17.02
N PRO A 146 -7.28 -4.39 -16.72
CA PRO A 146 -7.75 -5.76 -16.76
C PRO A 146 -8.93 -5.81 -15.80
N SER A 147 -10.08 -6.32 -16.27
CA SER A 147 -11.05 -6.88 -15.34
C SER A 147 -10.25 -7.71 -14.35
N GLU A 148 -10.47 -7.52 -13.04
CA GLU A 148 -9.88 -8.41 -12.04
C GLU A 148 -9.97 -9.82 -12.61
N PRO A 149 -8.87 -10.60 -12.64
CA PRO A 149 -8.88 -11.90 -13.25
C PRO A 149 -10.07 -12.62 -12.65
N GLY A 150 -11.16 -12.70 -13.43
CA GLY A 150 -12.43 -13.11 -12.87
C GLY A 150 -12.16 -14.46 -12.24
N GLU A 151 -12.79 -14.76 -11.11
CA GLU A 151 -12.55 -16.02 -10.40
C GLU A 151 -12.49 -17.20 -11.40
N TRP A 152 -13.33 -17.15 -12.43
CA TRP A 152 -13.30 -17.94 -13.67
C TRP A 152 -11.92 -18.23 -14.28
N GLY A 153 -11.05 -17.25 -14.53
CA GLY A 153 -9.75 -17.48 -15.18
C GLY A 153 -8.80 -18.31 -14.32
N ALA A 154 -8.74 -18.02 -13.02
CA ALA A 154 -7.93 -18.78 -12.08
C ALA A 154 -8.57 -20.15 -11.78
N THR A 155 -9.90 -20.22 -11.75
CA THR A 155 -10.67 -21.46 -11.57
C THR A 155 -10.53 -22.38 -12.78
N LEU A 156 -10.56 -21.85 -14.01
CA LEU A 156 -10.37 -22.62 -15.24
C LEU A 156 -8.95 -23.19 -15.33
N SER A 157 -7.92 -22.39 -15.02
CA SER A 157 -6.54 -22.90 -14.98
C SER A 157 -6.38 -24.03 -13.94
N ARG A 158 -6.95 -23.85 -12.74
CA ARG A 158 -6.99 -24.90 -11.71
C ARG A 158 -7.76 -26.15 -12.16
N ALA A 159 -8.92 -25.98 -12.79
CA ALA A 159 -9.74 -27.08 -13.30
C ALA A 159 -9.06 -27.85 -14.43
N CYS A 160 -8.39 -27.17 -15.38
CA CYS A 160 -7.60 -27.82 -16.42
C CYS A 160 -6.40 -28.59 -15.82
N PHE A 161 -5.75 -28.03 -14.79
CA PHE A 161 -4.64 -28.70 -14.12
C PHE A 161 -5.09 -29.96 -13.38
N THR A 162 -6.15 -29.88 -12.56
CA THR A 162 -6.69 -31.04 -11.84
C THR A 162 -7.28 -32.09 -12.77
N GLY A 163 -8.03 -31.67 -13.79
CA GLY A 163 -8.54 -32.55 -14.83
C GLY A 163 -7.43 -33.22 -15.64
N GLY A 164 -6.34 -32.49 -15.94
CA GLY A 164 -5.17 -33.03 -16.61
C GLY A 164 -4.43 -34.07 -15.79
N LEU A 165 -4.24 -33.84 -14.48
CA LEU A 165 -3.68 -34.83 -13.56
C LEU A 165 -4.52 -36.12 -13.52
N PHE A 166 -5.84 -35.99 -13.47
CA PHE A 166 -6.74 -37.14 -13.50
C PHE A 166 -6.69 -37.88 -14.85
N ALA A 167 -6.71 -37.14 -15.96
CA ALA A 167 -6.62 -37.71 -17.30
C ALA A 167 -5.29 -38.44 -17.55
N CYS A 168 -4.17 -37.99 -16.97
CA CYS A 168 -2.89 -38.71 -17.06
C CYS A 168 -2.95 -40.14 -16.51
N LEU A 169 -3.87 -40.45 -15.59
CA LEU A 169 -4.04 -41.81 -15.04
C LEU A 169 -4.62 -42.79 -16.07
N PHE A 170 -5.41 -42.29 -17.02
CA PHE A 170 -6.11 -43.11 -18.02
C PHE A 170 -5.53 -42.94 -19.43
N TRP A 171 -5.04 -41.73 -19.75
CA TRP A 171 -4.53 -41.36 -21.06
C TRP A 171 -3.51 -40.22 -20.99
N LEU A 172 -2.24 -40.60 -20.93
CA LEU A 172 -1.10 -39.70 -20.74
C LEU A 172 -1.03 -38.50 -21.72
N PRO A 173 -1.19 -38.64 -23.05
CA PRO A 173 -1.09 -37.48 -23.95
C PRO A 173 -2.22 -36.46 -23.75
N ALA A 174 -3.45 -36.90 -23.48
CA ALA A 174 -4.57 -36.00 -23.21
C ALA A 174 -4.37 -35.24 -21.89
N GLY A 175 -3.91 -35.93 -20.84
CA GLY A 175 -3.59 -35.29 -19.56
C GLY A 175 -2.44 -34.28 -19.67
N ALA A 176 -1.36 -34.62 -20.37
CA ALA A 176 -0.25 -33.70 -20.63
C ALA A 176 -0.70 -32.46 -21.41
N GLY A 177 -1.59 -32.62 -22.38
CA GLY A 177 -2.19 -31.51 -23.13
C GLY A 177 -2.95 -30.53 -22.22
N LEU A 178 -3.82 -31.04 -21.32
CA LEU A 178 -4.58 -30.22 -20.38
C LEU A 178 -3.69 -29.46 -19.39
N ILE A 179 -2.64 -30.12 -18.88
CA ILE A 179 -1.65 -29.48 -17.99
C ILE A 179 -0.89 -28.38 -18.74
N GLY A 180 -0.51 -28.61 -20.00
CA GLY A 180 0.12 -27.61 -20.86
C GLY A 180 -0.76 -26.38 -21.06
N VAL A 181 -2.05 -26.58 -21.34
CA VAL A 181 -3.03 -25.48 -21.45
C VAL A 181 -3.16 -24.71 -20.13
N ALA A 182 -3.25 -25.40 -18.99
CA ALA A 182 -3.32 -24.76 -17.68
C ALA A 182 -2.11 -23.86 -17.40
N PHE A 183 -0.90 -24.33 -17.76
CA PHE A 183 0.34 -23.57 -17.62
C PHE A 183 0.41 -22.35 -18.55
N LEU A 184 -0.02 -22.48 -19.81
CA LEU A 184 -0.10 -21.36 -20.75
C LEU A 184 -1.08 -20.30 -20.26
N LEU A 185 -2.25 -20.70 -19.74
CA LEU A 185 -3.23 -19.77 -19.16
C LEU A 185 -2.65 -19.04 -17.93
N ALA A 186 -2.03 -19.77 -17.01
CA ALA A 186 -1.42 -19.19 -15.81
C ALA A 186 -0.29 -18.21 -16.15
N THR A 187 0.59 -18.58 -17.08
CA THR A 187 1.70 -17.71 -17.51
C THR A 187 1.21 -16.48 -18.27
N TRP A 188 0.19 -16.61 -19.12
CA TRP A 188 -0.44 -15.47 -19.79
C TRP A 188 -1.09 -14.51 -18.79
N GLN A 189 -1.87 -15.02 -17.84
CA GLN A 189 -2.47 -14.21 -16.76
C GLN A 189 -1.38 -13.50 -15.94
N HIS A 190 -0.31 -14.20 -15.57
CA HIS A 190 0.81 -13.63 -14.82
C HIS A 190 1.52 -12.52 -15.60
N ARG A 191 1.79 -12.74 -16.90
CA ARG A 191 2.39 -11.71 -17.77
C ARG A 191 1.49 -10.48 -17.89
N ARG A 192 0.18 -10.69 -18.09
CA ARG A 192 -0.81 -9.61 -18.17
C ARG A 192 -0.87 -8.80 -16.86
N MET A 193 -0.90 -9.48 -15.71
CA MET A 193 -0.90 -8.83 -14.39
C MET A 193 0.41 -8.10 -14.11
N ARG A 194 1.56 -8.68 -14.47
CA ARG A 194 2.87 -8.00 -14.36
C ARG A 194 2.91 -6.71 -15.20
N ALA A 195 2.43 -6.77 -16.45
CA ALA A 195 2.37 -5.60 -17.32
C ALA A 195 1.42 -4.52 -16.75
N PHE A 196 0.28 -4.92 -16.20
CA PHE A 196 -0.63 -4.01 -15.54
C PHE A 196 -0.04 -3.38 -14.27
N ARG A 197 0.59 -4.16 -13.38
CA ARG A 197 1.27 -3.63 -12.17
C ARG A 197 2.34 -2.60 -12.50
N ARG A 198 3.08 -2.80 -13.60
CA ARG A 198 4.06 -1.81 -14.09
C ARG A 198 3.38 -0.50 -14.51
N ARG A 199 2.24 -0.58 -15.22
CA ARG A 199 1.44 0.61 -15.61
C ARG A 199 0.88 1.31 -14.37
N LEU A 200 0.30 0.55 -13.45
CA LEU A 200 -0.25 1.07 -12.18
C LEU A 200 0.83 1.78 -11.35
N SER A 201 2.02 1.21 -11.26
CA SER A 201 3.16 1.83 -10.58
C SER A 201 3.62 3.13 -11.25
N LYS A 202 3.55 3.22 -12.59
CA LYS A 202 3.83 4.45 -13.33
C LYS A 202 2.75 5.50 -13.06
N TRP A 203 1.47 5.13 -13.18
CA TRP A 203 0.33 6.02 -12.89
C TRP A 203 0.39 6.56 -11.46
N PHE A 204 0.68 5.69 -10.49
CA PHE A 204 0.86 6.10 -9.09
C PHE A 204 1.97 7.13 -8.91
N GLY A 205 3.08 6.99 -9.66
CA GLY A 205 4.19 7.93 -9.62
C GLY A 205 3.94 9.29 -10.28
N THR A 206 2.80 9.48 -10.96
CA THR A 206 2.45 10.79 -11.56
C THR A 206 1.94 11.80 -10.53
N VAL A 207 1.46 11.33 -9.38
CA VAL A 207 0.94 12.19 -8.31
C VAL A 207 2.08 12.51 -7.34
N PRO A 208 2.50 13.79 -7.18
CA PRO A 208 3.67 14.14 -6.36
C PRO A 208 3.61 13.62 -4.92
N ALA A 209 2.45 13.73 -4.26
CA ALA A 209 2.27 13.23 -2.89
C ALA A 209 2.53 11.72 -2.76
N TYR A 210 2.23 10.95 -3.81
CA TYR A 210 2.44 9.50 -3.85
C TYR A 210 3.90 9.13 -4.14
N THR A 211 4.67 10.02 -4.78
CA THR A 211 6.11 9.81 -4.97
C THR A 211 6.89 9.83 -3.66
N GLU A 212 6.53 10.72 -2.73
CA GLU A 212 7.12 10.75 -1.38
C GLU A 212 6.77 9.49 -0.59
N LEU A 213 5.52 9.02 -0.68
CA LEU A 213 5.12 7.74 -0.08
C LEU A 213 5.96 6.56 -0.61
N ARG A 214 6.25 6.55 -1.92
CA ARG A 214 7.07 5.50 -2.53
C ARG A 214 8.55 5.58 -2.13
N LYS A 215 9.09 6.77 -1.88
CA LYS A 215 10.46 6.95 -1.37
C LYS A 215 10.58 6.41 0.04
N GLU A 216 9.60 6.71 0.89
CA GLU A 216 9.54 6.23 2.28
C GLU A 216 9.32 4.70 2.35
N TYR A 217 8.47 4.17 1.46
CA TYR A 217 8.09 2.75 1.43
C TYR A 217 8.48 2.07 0.11
N PRO A 218 9.74 1.62 -0.06
CA PRO A 218 10.20 1.03 -1.32
C PRO A 218 9.56 -0.32 -1.66
N ARG A 219 9.00 -1.01 -0.66
CA ARG A 219 8.28 -2.29 -0.80
C ARG A 219 6.76 -2.15 -0.90
N LEU A 220 6.26 -0.93 -1.13
CA LEU A 220 4.85 -0.63 -1.34
C LEU A 220 4.21 -1.58 -2.35
N VAL A 221 3.12 -2.24 -1.93
CA VAL A 221 2.27 -3.03 -2.83
C VAL A 221 1.00 -2.24 -3.13
N LEU A 222 0.69 -2.11 -4.42
CA LEU A 222 -0.51 -1.44 -4.90
C LEU A 222 -1.59 -2.45 -5.23
N HIS A 223 -2.76 -2.27 -4.63
CA HIS A 223 -3.96 -3.03 -4.91
C HIS A 223 -5.03 -2.12 -5.51
N LEU A 224 -5.78 -2.65 -6.46
CA LEU A 224 -7.01 -2.00 -6.90
C LEU A 224 -8.05 -2.18 -5.80
N GLY A 225 -8.73 -1.10 -5.44
CA GLY A 225 -9.90 -1.16 -4.58
C GLY A 225 -11.14 -1.55 -5.37
N ALA A 226 -12.30 -1.17 -4.83
CA ALA A 226 -13.62 -1.36 -5.44
C ALA A 226 -13.72 -0.80 -6.88
N ASP A 227 -14.88 -1.01 -7.50
CA ASP A 227 -15.09 -0.56 -8.87
C ASP A 227 -14.87 0.95 -9.06
N PRO A 228 -14.36 1.34 -10.24
CA PRO A 228 -14.21 2.74 -10.61
C PRO A 228 -15.53 3.48 -10.41
N ARG A 229 -15.45 4.66 -9.80
CA ARG A 229 -16.60 5.53 -9.60
C ARG A 229 -16.53 6.66 -10.61
N PRO A 230 -17.65 7.11 -11.19
CA PRO A 230 -17.64 8.35 -11.95
C PRO A 230 -17.18 9.47 -11.01
N LEU A 231 -16.28 10.32 -11.50
CA LEU A 231 -15.80 11.46 -10.73
C LEU A 231 -17.01 12.34 -10.39
N ALA A 232 -17.41 12.38 -9.12
CA ALA A 232 -18.63 13.08 -8.73
C ALA A 232 -18.53 14.55 -9.15
N GLN A 233 -19.52 15.02 -9.92
CA GLN A 233 -19.56 16.40 -10.42
C GLN A 233 -19.49 17.44 -9.28
N SER A 234 -19.82 17.05 -8.04
CA SER A 234 -19.72 17.89 -6.84
C SER A 234 -18.30 18.35 -6.50
N VAL A 235 -17.24 17.70 -7.00
CA VAL A 235 -15.84 18.14 -6.83
C VAL A 235 -15.41 19.14 -7.92
N LEU A 236 -16.20 19.27 -9.00
CA LEU A 236 -15.89 20.13 -10.15
C LEU A 236 -16.29 21.61 -9.96
N SER A 237 -16.99 21.97 -8.87
CA SER A 237 -17.45 23.36 -8.66
C SER A 237 -17.07 23.98 -7.31
N PRO A 238 -15.78 24.28 -7.04
CA PRO A 238 -15.41 25.13 -5.90
C PRO A 238 -15.69 26.63 -6.15
N SER A 239 -15.83 27.06 -7.41
CA SER A 239 -15.83 28.47 -7.81
C SER A 239 -17.19 29.18 -7.84
N LEU A 240 -18.29 28.53 -7.42
CA LEU A 240 -19.65 29.09 -7.48
C LEU A 240 -20.30 29.33 -6.11
N ARG A 241 -19.54 29.33 -5.01
CA ARG A 241 -20.04 29.65 -3.65
C ARG A 241 -19.32 30.83 -2.98
N LEU A 242 -19.00 31.86 -3.73
CA LEU A 242 -18.67 33.18 -3.18
C LEU A 242 -19.49 34.21 -3.96
N GLY A 243 -20.75 34.35 -3.56
CA GLY A 243 -21.70 35.36 -3.96
C GLY A 243 -22.65 35.62 -2.80
#